data_AF-A0A936D009-F1
#
_entry.id   AF-A0A936D009-F1
#
_cell.length_a   1.000
_cell.length_b   1.000
_cell.length_c   1.000
_cell.angle_alpha   90.00
_cell.angle_beta   90.00
_cell.angle_gamma   90.00
#
_symmetry.space_group_name_H-M   'P 1'
#
loop_
_entity.id
_entity.type
_entity.pdbx_description
1 polymer ?
#
loop_
_entity_poly.entity_id
_entity_poly.type
_entity_poly.pdbx_seq_one_letter_code
_entity_poly.pdbx_strand_id
1 'polypeptide(L)'
;MIYIYKPDLEDRLYRIRDYITAKEAAIVLGLTKLQFSILKDQNLFDVAIPPVKGTSAVWRFSRDEISTYRDRFLAGLMSTDEDTWTFSQLLQFHSGSIKDPLITLLNAIEKKELSPVGRNNSKTGFASLVFSRVEFLAWIKRYKDKSSIDKMTVPSAAKLLQINQELTYQLVNHGYLKYLQSSDNQTRWITKKNLEDFENKYVFLSVISKRIGINSRTLISYLISRCVYPVDYEKDFQLRQKLYERKDLENILIFYGFL
;
A
#
# COMPACT_ATOMS: atom_id res chain seq x y z
N MET A 1 19.13 48.99 28.22
CA MET A 1 19.81 48.96 26.90
C MET A 1 20.21 47.52 26.66
N ILE A 2 19.57 46.80 25.71
CA ILE A 2 19.90 45.40 25.43
C ILE A 2 21.08 45.40 24.48
N TYR A 3 22.24 44.96 24.96
CA TYR A 3 23.43 44.78 24.13
C TYR A 3 23.33 43.44 23.42
N ILE A 4 23.21 43.46 22.10
CA ILE A 4 23.20 42.25 21.28
C ILE A 4 24.62 42.07 20.72
N TYR A 5 25.24 40.93 21.02
CA TYR A 5 26.59 40.61 20.61
C TYR A 5 26.65 40.35 19.10
N LYS A 6 27.54 41.05 18.38
CA LYS A 6 27.60 41.04 16.91
C LYS A 6 27.86 39.63 16.33
N PRO A 7 28.76 38.80 16.89
CA PRO A 7 28.93 37.41 16.45
C PRO A 7 27.68 36.55 16.58
N ASP A 8 26.88 36.72 17.64
CA ASP A 8 25.60 35.99 17.80
C ASP A 8 24.57 36.39 16.74
N LEU A 9 24.59 37.65 16.30
CA LEU A 9 23.77 38.11 15.18
C LEU A 9 24.26 37.57 13.85
N GLU A 10 25.57 37.45 13.64
CA GLU A 10 26.17 36.89 12.43
C GLU A 10 25.92 35.38 12.32
N ASP A 11 26.05 34.62 13.40
CA ASP A 11 25.69 33.20 13.48
C ASP A 11 24.18 33.00 13.26
N ARG A 12 23.34 33.86 13.85
CA ARG A 12 21.90 33.83 13.60
C ARG A 12 21.56 34.24 12.17
N LEU A 13 22.23 35.22 11.58
CA LEU A 13 22.05 35.64 10.18
C LEU A 13 22.48 34.55 9.20
N TYR A 14 23.56 33.82 9.51
CA TYR A 14 24.01 32.66 8.74
C TYR A 14 22.98 31.54 8.80
N ARG A 15 22.48 31.20 9.99
CA ARG A 15 21.37 30.23 10.18
C ARG A 15 20.06 30.68 9.53
N ILE A 16 19.75 31.98 9.54
CA ILE A 16 18.57 32.57 8.88
C ILE A 16 18.71 32.55 7.35
N ARG A 17 19.93 32.66 6.82
CA ARG A 17 20.20 32.61 5.37
C ARG A 17 20.12 31.20 4.79
N ASP A 18 20.14 30.17 5.62
CA ASP A 18 20.14 28.77 5.17
C ASP A 18 18.78 28.08 5.32
N TYR A 19 17.70 28.85 5.51
CA TYR A 19 16.35 28.31 5.45
C TYR A 19 15.90 28.11 4.00
N ILE A 20 15.36 26.92 3.74
CA ILE A 20 14.76 26.55 2.47
C ILE A 20 13.26 26.31 2.61
N THR A 21 12.54 26.56 1.52
CA THR A 21 11.11 26.27 1.44
C THR A 21 10.86 24.77 1.38
N ALA A 22 9.62 24.34 1.69
CA ALA A 22 9.19 22.95 1.52
C ALA A 22 9.46 22.40 0.09
N LYS A 23 9.36 23.26 -0.93
CA LYS A 23 9.61 22.88 -2.33
C LYS A 23 11.09 22.58 -2.57
N GLU A 24 11.97 23.44 -2.06
CA GLU A 24 13.42 23.27 -2.18
C GLU A 24 13.90 22.06 -1.35
N ALA A 25 13.35 21.87 -0.15
CA ALA A 25 13.65 20.71 0.69
C ALA A 25 13.25 19.40 -0.02
N ALA A 26 12.09 19.36 -0.67
CA ALA A 26 11.67 18.22 -1.48
C ALA A 26 12.66 17.92 -2.62
N ILE A 27 13.17 18.96 -3.31
CA ILE A 27 14.18 18.81 -4.37
C ILE A 27 15.49 18.24 -3.82
N VAL A 28 15.97 18.76 -2.68
CA VAL A 28 17.20 18.28 -2.03
C VAL A 28 17.09 16.79 -1.66
N LEU A 29 15.92 16.37 -1.16
CA LEU A 29 15.65 14.98 -0.81
C LEU A 29 15.29 14.10 -2.01
N GLY A 30 15.12 14.66 -3.22
CA GLY A 30 14.69 13.90 -4.39
C GLY A 30 13.26 13.36 -4.28
N LEU A 31 12.37 14.09 -3.60
CA LEU A 31 10.99 13.71 -3.35
C LEU A 31 10.00 14.63 -4.08
N THR A 32 8.79 14.13 -4.34
CA THR A 32 7.69 14.98 -4.79
C THR A 32 7.16 15.85 -3.64
N LYS A 33 6.43 16.92 -3.96
CA LYS A 33 5.82 17.80 -2.95
C LYS A 33 4.89 17.05 -2.00
N LEU A 34 4.14 16.07 -2.51
CA LEU A 34 3.25 15.23 -1.71
C LEU A 34 4.04 14.31 -0.76
N GLN A 35 5.09 13.66 -1.27
CA GLN A 35 5.97 12.80 -0.47
C GLN A 35 6.68 13.59 0.64
N PHE A 36 7.15 14.80 0.34
CA PHE A 36 7.75 15.68 1.34
C PHE A 36 6.74 16.09 2.42
N SER A 37 5.48 16.35 2.06
CA SER A 37 4.43 16.65 3.06
C SER A 37 4.25 15.49 4.04
N ILE A 38 4.14 14.26 3.53
CA ILE A 38 4.01 13.04 4.35
C ILE A 38 5.20 12.91 5.31
N LEU A 39 6.41 13.16 4.82
CA LEU A 39 7.64 13.06 5.61
C LEU A 39 7.72 14.16 6.68
N LYS A 40 7.32 15.39 6.34
CA LYS A 40 7.23 16.51 7.29
C LYS A 40 6.26 16.19 8.44
N ASP A 41 5.14 15.54 8.16
CA ASP A 41 4.12 15.20 9.16
C ASP A 41 4.59 14.13 10.16
N GLN A 42 5.77 13.51 9.94
CA GLN A 42 6.42 12.60 10.90
C GLN A 42 7.26 13.33 11.97
N ASN A 43 7.30 14.67 11.97
CA ASN A 43 8.11 15.49 12.89
C ASN A 43 9.62 15.11 12.90
N LEU A 44 10.17 14.77 11.73
CA LEU A 44 11.57 14.36 11.57
C LEU A 44 12.57 15.53 11.52
N PHE A 45 12.08 16.77 11.49
CA PHE A 45 12.90 17.98 11.38
C PHE A 45 12.63 18.90 12.57
N ASP A 46 13.65 19.09 13.40
CA ASP A 46 13.63 19.86 14.63
C ASP A 46 13.56 21.37 14.33
N VAL A 47 14.12 21.81 13.20
CA VAL A 47 14.21 23.22 12.81
C VAL A 47 13.20 23.56 11.70
N ALA A 48 11.94 23.17 11.90
CA ALA A 48 10.83 23.52 11.02
C ALA A 48 10.05 24.74 11.54
N ILE A 49 10.02 25.83 10.74
CA ILE A 49 9.27 27.04 11.06
C ILE A 49 7.93 27.00 10.29
N PRO A 50 6.78 26.92 10.99
CA PRO A 50 5.48 26.92 10.35
C PRO A 50 5.15 28.30 9.76
N PRO A 51 4.28 28.35 8.74
CA PRO A 51 3.80 29.61 8.19
C PRO A 51 2.98 30.38 9.23
N VAL A 52 3.16 31.70 9.31
CA VAL A 52 2.41 32.57 10.20
C VAL A 52 0.96 32.68 9.72
N LYS A 53 0.00 32.36 10.59
CA LYS A 53 -1.45 32.45 10.28
C LYS A 53 -1.80 33.87 9.83
N GLY A 54 -2.49 33.98 8.69
CA GLY A 54 -2.93 35.26 8.12
C GLY A 54 -1.92 35.93 7.16
N THR A 55 -0.81 35.26 6.83
CA THR A 55 0.17 35.74 5.83
C THR A 55 0.34 34.71 4.71
N SER A 56 0.91 35.13 3.57
CA SER A 56 1.34 34.24 2.48
C SER A 56 2.64 33.48 2.79
N ALA A 57 3.03 33.39 4.06
CA ALA A 57 4.24 32.71 4.47
C ALA A 57 4.18 31.21 4.13
N VAL A 58 5.34 30.67 3.80
CA VAL A 58 5.55 29.25 3.50
C VAL A 58 6.37 28.60 4.61
N TRP A 59 6.21 27.28 4.78
CA TRP A 59 7.07 26.50 5.68
C TRP A 59 8.55 26.69 5.33
N ARG A 60 9.38 26.87 6.36
CA ARG A 60 10.84 27.00 6.25
C ARG A 60 11.54 25.91 7.04
N PHE A 61 12.59 25.34 6.45
CA PHE A 61 13.39 24.24 7.01
C PHE A 61 14.87 24.59 6.93
N SER A 62 15.68 24.11 7.87
CA SER A 62 17.14 24.24 7.76
C SER A 62 17.67 23.41 6.58
N ARG A 63 18.41 24.04 5.65
CA ARG A 63 19.06 23.32 4.53
C ARG A 63 20.04 22.27 5.03
N ASP A 64 20.81 22.62 6.06
CA ASP A 64 21.81 21.75 6.66
C ASP A 64 21.17 20.49 7.26
N GLU A 65 20.06 20.66 7.98
CA GLU A 65 19.32 19.54 8.56
C GLU A 65 18.76 18.61 7.47
N ILE A 66 18.14 19.18 6.43
CA ILE A 66 17.62 18.43 5.29
C ILE A 66 18.74 17.67 4.56
N SER A 67 19.89 18.31 4.35
CA SER A 67 21.04 17.71 3.66
C SER A 67 21.68 16.62 4.53
N THR A 68 21.82 16.86 5.83
CA THR A 68 22.32 15.88 6.79
C THR A 68 21.41 14.65 6.84
N TYR A 69 20.09 14.86 6.89
CA TYR A 69 19.13 13.75 6.84
C TYR A 69 19.27 12.95 5.56
N ARG A 70 19.36 13.61 4.40
CA ARG A 70 19.61 12.98 3.09
C ARG A 70 20.88 12.13 3.10
N ASP A 71 21.97 12.69 3.62
CA ASP A 71 23.31 12.11 3.52
C ASP A 71 23.47 10.85 4.38
N ARG A 72 22.68 10.70 5.45
CA ARG A 72 22.59 9.44 6.22
C ARG A 72 22.24 8.23 5.37
N PHE A 73 21.47 8.41 4.30
CA PHE A 73 21.06 7.34 3.40
C PHE A 73 22.00 7.16 2.19
N LEU A 74 22.76 8.20 1.84
CA LEU A 74 23.63 8.22 0.65
C LEU A 74 25.09 7.93 0.98
N ALA A 75 25.49 8.02 2.25
CA ALA A 75 26.87 7.87 2.69
C ALA A 75 27.45 6.51 2.26
N GLY A 76 28.61 6.55 1.60
CA GLY A 76 29.36 5.35 1.20
C GLY A 76 28.86 4.62 -0.05
N LEU A 77 27.84 5.14 -0.75
CA LEU A 77 27.30 4.51 -1.95
C LEU A 77 28.08 4.85 -3.22
N MET A 78 28.50 3.80 -3.94
CA MET A 78 29.13 3.90 -5.26
C MET A 78 28.06 3.94 -6.37
N SER A 79 28.44 4.44 -7.55
CA SER A 79 27.55 4.39 -8.72
C SER A 79 27.46 2.97 -9.29
N THR A 80 26.25 2.51 -9.61
CA THR A 80 26.01 1.18 -10.20
C THR A 80 24.81 1.21 -11.14
N ASP A 81 24.90 0.48 -12.26
CA ASP A 81 23.90 0.44 -13.33
C ASP A 81 23.36 -0.98 -13.62
N GLU A 82 23.80 -2.01 -12.90
CA GLU A 82 23.41 -3.41 -13.19
C GLU A 82 22.15 -3.86 -12.43
N ASP A 83 21.13 -4.34 -13.16
CA ASP A 83 19.87 -4.94 -12.69
C ASP A 83 19.30 -4.42 -11.35
N THR A 84 19.16 -3.10 -11.25
CA THR A 84 18.64 -2.43 -10.07
C THR A 84 17.27 -1.80 -10.28
N TRP A 85 16.59 -1.53 -9.17
CA TRP A 85 15.44 -0.62 -9.12
C TRP A 85 15.78 0.65 -8.38
N THR A 86 15.39 1.79 -8.94
CA THR A 86 15.47 3.09 -8.27
C THR A 86 14.41 3.18 -7.17
N PHE A 87 14.67 3.97 -6.13
CA PHE A 87 13.72 4.23 -5.04
C PHE A 87 12.34 4.67 -5.55
N SER A 88 12.31 5.53 -6.58
CA SER A 88 11.06 5.97 -7.21
C SER A 88 10.27 4.80 -7.83
N GLN A 89 10.96 3.84 -8.46
CA GLN A 89 10.32 2.64 -9.01
C GLN A 89 9.78 1.75 -7.88
N LEU A 90 10.52 1.58 -6.78
CA LEU A 90 10.02 0.83 -5.62
C LEU A 90 8.71 1.44 -5.08
N LEU A 91 8.68 2.77 -4.94
CA LEU A 91 7.48 3.48 -4.50
C LEU A 91 6.31 3.31 -5.47
N GLN A 92 6.55 3.31 -6.78
CA GLN A 92 5.51 3.23 -7.80
C GLN A 92 4.95 1.81 -7.97
N PHE A 93 5.81 0.78 -8.00
CA PHE A 93 5.38 -0.59 -8.24
C PHE A 93 4.76 -1.27 -7.01
N HIS A 94 5.10 -0.79 -5.80
CA HIS A 94 4.65 -1.43 -4.55
C HIS A 94 3.76 -0.56 -3.67
N SER A 95 3.27 0.59 -4.17
CA SER A 95 2.36 1.46 -3.42
C SER A 95 1.03 0.79 -3.05
N GLY A 96 0.59 -0.20 -3.81
CA GLY A 96 -0.60 -1.00 -3.52
C GLY A 96 -0.37 -2.18 -2.58
N SER A 97 0.86 -2.46 -2.15
CA SER A 97 1.20 -3.60 -1.28
C SER A 97 1.67 -3.21 0.12
N ILE A 98 1.96 -1.92 0.34
CA ILE A 98 2.56 -1.41 1.57
C ILE A 98 1.79 -0.16 2.00
N LYS A 99 1.36 -0.10 3.27
CA LYS A 99 0.80 1.13 3.85
C LYS A 99 1.93 2.15 4.01
N ASP A 100 1.73 3.38 3.56
CA ASP A 100 2.72 4.46 3.59
C ASP A 100 4.10 4.04 3.04
N PRO A 101 4.20 3.73 1.73
CA PRO A 101 5.39 3.12 1.13
C PRO A 101 6.67 3.91 1.37
N LEU A 102 6.58 5.24 1.34
CA LEU A 102 7.72 6.13 1.59
C LEU A 102 8.31 5.91 2.97
N ILE A 103 7.47 5.99 4.01
CA ILE A 103 7.92 5.87 5.40
C ILE A 103 8.38 4.44 5.68
N THR A 104 7.66 3.44 5.16
CA THR A 104 8.05 2.03 5.33
C THR A 104 9.44 1.75 4.74
N LEU A 105 9.71 2.24 3.52
CA LEU A 105 11.01 2.02 2.88
C LEU A 105 12.13 2.79 3.59
N LEU A 106 11.91 4.05 3.98
CA LEU A 106 12.91 4.80 4.73
C LEU A 106 13.26 4.12 6.06
N ASN A 107 12.24 3.68 6.82
CA ASN A 107 12.45 2.94 8.07
C ASN A 107 13.19 1.61 7.84
N ALA A 108 12.90 0.91 6.74
CA ALA A 108 13.59 -0.34 6.40
C ALA A 108 15.08 -0.10 6.12
N ILE A 109 15.41 1.04 5.50
CA ILE A 109 16.80 1.44 5.25
C ILE A 109 17.49 1.84 6.56
N GLU A 110 16.85 2.66 7.39
CA GLU A 110 17.40 3.04 8.70
C GLU A 110 17.66 1.83 9.60
N LYS A 111 16.76 0.86 9.59
CA LYS A 111 16.89 -0.40 10.34
C LYS A 111 17.84 -1.42 9.69
N LYS A 112 18.44 -1.08 8.55
CA LYS A 112 19.31 -1.96 7.75
C LYS A 112 18.65 -3.28 7.33
N GLU A 113 17.31 -3.30 7.22
CA GLU A 113 16.57 -4.46 6.70
C GLU A 113 16.60 -4.51 5.17
N LEU A 114 16.76 -3.35 4.55
CA LEU A 114 16.92 -3.15 3.11
C LEU A 114 18.05 -2.14 2.90
N SER A 115 19.08 -2.49 2.12
CA SER A 115 20.20 -1.59 1.86
C SER A 115 20.28 -1.20 0.39
N PRO A 116 20.51 0.09 0.08
CA PRO A 116 20.81 0.50 -1.29
C PRO A 116 22.16 -0.11 -1.70
N VAL A 117 22.22 -0.64 -2.92
CA VAL A 117 23.44 -1.21 -3.52
C VAL A 117 24.32 -0.14 -4.16
N GLY A 118 23.78 1.05 -4.37
CA GLY A 118 24.51 2.18 -4.91
C GLY A 118 23.62 3.38 -5.20
N ARG A 119 24.12 4.26 -6.07
CA ARG A 119 23.40 5.46 -6.52
C ARG A 119 23.40 5.62 -8.03
N ASN A 120 22.30 6.13 -8.57
CA ASN A 120 22.18 6.56 -9.96
C ASN A 120 22.59 8.05 -10.07
N ASN A 121 23.65 8.34 -10.82
CA ASN A 121 24.21 9.69 -10.94
C ASN A 121 23.31 10.70 -11.67
N SER A 122 22.31 10.22 -12.42
CA SER A 122 21.37 11.07 -13.16
C SER A 122 20.21 11.60 -12.29
N LYS A 123 20.15 11.18 -11.03
CA LYS A 123 19.10 11.58 -10.07
C LYS A 123 19.72 12.14 -8.79
N THR A 124 18.92 12.79 -7.97
CA THR A 124 19.34 13.40 -6.69
C THR A 124 18.59 12.82 -5.50
N GLY A 125 19.19 12.91 -4.32
CA GLY A 125 18.55 12.55 -3.05
C GLY A 125 18.11 11.08 -2.99
N PHE A 126 16.96 10.79 -2.39
CA PHE A 126 16.45 9.42 -2.29
C PHE A 126 16.12 8.83 -3.65
N ALA A 127 15.74 9.64 -4.64
CA ALA A 127 15.47 9.15 -5.99
C ALA A 127 16.71 8.56 -6.69
N SER A 128 17.93 8.92 -6.25
CA SER A 128 19.16 8.29 -6.76
C SER A 128 19.45 6.94 -6.14
N LEU A 129 18.84 6.57 -5.01
CA LEU A 129 19.10 5.26 -4.39
C LEU A 129 18.65 4.14 -5.33
N VAL A 130 19.55 3.18 -5.53
CA VAL A 130 19.27 1.96 -6.30
C VAL A 130 19.39 0.73 -5.41
N PHE A 131 18.52 -0.24 -5.65
CA PHE A 131 18.37 -1.45 -4.85
C PHE A 131 18.44 -2.68 -5.74
N SER A 132 19.06 -3.76 -5.24
CA SER A 132 18.99 -5.06 -5.88
C SER A 132 17.54 -5.53 -5.96
N ARG A 133 17.10 -5.93 -7.17
CA ARG A 133 15.75 -6.46 -7.37
C ARG A 133 15.51 -7.71 -6.53
N VAL A 134 16.50 -8.60 -6.46
CA VAL A 134 16.40 -9.89 -5.73
C VAL A 134 16.26 -9.64 -4.22
N GLU A 135 17.11 -8.77 -3.66
CA GLU A 135 17.07 -8.47 -2.22
C GLU A 135 15.78 -7.76 -1.83
N PHE A 136 15.33 -6.82 -2.66
CA PHE A 136 14.08 -6.12 -2.41
C PHE A 136 12.87 -7.07 -2.41
N LEU A 137 12.77 -7.96 -3.41
CA LEU A 137 11.70 -8.94 -3.49
C LEU A 137 11.73 -9.93 -2.31
N ALA A 138 12.91 -10.29 -1.83
CA ALA A 138 13.04 -11.11 -0.63
C ALA A 138 12.61 -10.34 0.63
N TRP A 139 13.00 -9.07 0.76
CA TRP A 139 12.62 -8.22 1.90
C TRP A 139 11.11 -7.98 1.94
N ILE A 140 10.47 -7.63 0.81
CA ILE A 140 9.03 -7.34 0.81
C ILE A 140 8.20 -8.57 1.16
N LYS A 141 8.65 -9.77 0.77
CA LYS A 141 8.04 -11.04 1.20
C LYS A 141 8.11 -11.19 2.72
N ARG A 142 9.30 -11.04 3.31
CA ARG A 142 9.48 -11.10 4.78
C ARG A 142 8.68 -10.02 5.51
N TYR A 143 8.59 -8.82 4.95
CA TYR A 143 7.80 -7.71 5.51
C TYR A 143 6.31 -8.04 5.55
N LYS A 144 5.77 -8.64 4.48
CA LYS A 144 4.38 -9.13 4.42
C LYS A 144 4.14 -10.27 5.41
N ASP A 145 5.07 -11.22 5.49
CA ASP A 145 4.96 -12.36 6.42
C ASP A 145 4.97 -11.91 7.89
N LYS A 146 5.82 -10.94 8.25
CA LYS A 146 5.92 -10.38 9.61
C LYS A 146 4.76 -9.49 10.02
N SER A 147 4.11 -8.83 9.07
CA SER A 147 3.08 -7.83 9.39
C SER A 147 1.72 -8.43 9.70
N SER A 148 1.53 -9.76 9.59
CA SER A 148 0.28 -10.52 9.85
C SER A 148 -1.00 -9.97 9.21
N ILE A 149 -0.86 -8.93 8.39
CA ILE A 149 -1.92 -8.16 7.78
C ILE A 149 -1.62 -8.24 6.29
N ASP A 150 -1.87 -9.42 5.74
CA ASP A 150 -1.77 -9.71 4.31
C ASP A 150 -2.96 -9.03 3.61
N LYS A 151 -2.91 -7.70 3.58
CA LYS A 151 -3.87 -6.81 2.94
C LYS A 151 -3.56 -6.78 1.45
N MET A 152 -4.57 -7.03 0.65
CA MET A 152 -4.50 -6.98 -0.81
C MET A 152 -5.64 -6.11 -1.35
N THR A 153 -5.44 -5.61 -2.56
CA THR A 153 -6.47 -4.85 -3.26
C THR A 153 -7.53 -5.78 -3.85
N VAL A 154 -8.68 -5.23 -4.23
CA VAL A 154 -9.75 -5.99 -4.91
C VAL A 154 -9.25 -6.74 -6.16
N PRO A 155 -8.43 -6.14 -7.05
CA PRO A 155 -7.86 -6.88 -8.19
C PRO A 155 -6.93 -8.03 -7.78
N SER A 156 -6.14 -7.86 -6.71
CA SER A 156 -5.28 -8.95 -6.22
C SER A 156 -6.10 -10.10 -5.63
N ALA A 157 -7.16 -9.79 -4.88
CA ALA A 157 -8.09 -10.79 -4.36
C ALA A 157 -8.79 -11.57 -5.49
N ALA A 158 -9.19 -10.89 -6.57
CA ALA A 158 -9.78 -11.52 -7.74
C ALA A 158 -8.88 -12.62 -8.34
N LYS A 159 -7.57 -12.36 -8.43
CA LYS A 159 -6.58 -13.32 -8.91
C LYS A 159 -6.45 -14.53 -7.99
N LEU A 160 -6.46 -14.32 -6.67
CA LEU A 160 -6.37 -15.42 -5.70
C LEU A 160 -7.62 -16.30 -5.71
N LEU A 161 -8.80 -15.69 -5.77
CA LEU A 161 -10.08 -16.40 -5.89
C LEU A 161 -10.30 -17.01 -7.29
N GLN A 162 -9.42 -16.72 -8.26
CA GLN A 162 -9.53 -17.13 -9.66
C GLN A 162 -10.88 -16.73 -10.30
N ILE A 163 -11.39 -15.55 -9.94
CA ILE A 163 -12.63 -14.99 -10.48
C ILE A 163 -12.38 -13.68 -11.21
N ASN A 164 -13.37 -13.25 -11.99
CA ASN A 164 -13.30 -11.96 -12.66
C ASN A 164 -13.24 -10.81 -11.63
N GLN A 165 -12.41 -9.81 -11.91
CA GLN A 165 -12.29 -8.58 -11.14
C GLN A 165 -13.64 -7.88 -10.93
N GLU A 166 -14.48 -7.78 -11.97
CA GLU A 166 -15.82 -7.17 -11.88
C GLU A 166 -16.72 -7.91 -10.88
N LEU A 167 -16.72 -9.25 -10.90
CA LEU A 167 -17.44 -10.05 -9.92
C LEU A 167 -16.90 -9.80 -8.51
N THR A 168 -15.58 -9.70 -8.35
CA THR A 168 -14.96 -9.40 -7.05
C THR A 168 -15.42 -8.04 -6.51
N TYR A 169 -15.54 -7.03 -7.36
CA TYR A 169 -16.14 -5.75 -6.97
C TYR A 169 -17.61 -5.88 -6.59
N GLN A 170 -18.42 -6.68 -7.29
CA GLN A 170 -19.81 -6.96 -6.89
C GLN A 170 -19.87 -7.58 -5.48
N LEU A 171 -19.00 -8.55 -5.19
CA LEU A 171 -18.96 -9.20 -3.86
C LEU A 171 -18.62 -8.20 -2.75
N VAL A 172 -17.67 -7.30 -2.99
CA VAL A 172 -17.29 -6.27 -2.02
C VAL A 172 -18.40 -5.23 -1.84
N ASN A 173 -18.97 -4.74 -2.95
CA ASN A 173 -20.04 -3.73 -2.93
C ASN A 173 -21.29 -4.21 -2.22
N HIS A 174 -21.66 -5.48 -2.41
CA HIS A 174 -22.86 -6.07 -1.83
C HIS A 174 -22.59 -6.74 -0.47
N GLY A 175 -21.37 -6.61 0.08
CA GLY A 175 -21.04 -7.06 1.43
C GLY A 175 -20.80 -8.56 1.60
N TYR A 176 -20.76 -9.34 0.51
CA TYR A 176 -20.41 -10.76 0.55
C TYR A 176 -18.94 -10.99 0.87
N LEU A 177 -18.05 -10.14 0.32
CA LEU A 177 -16.63 -10.15 0.63
C LEU A 177 -16.28 -8.96 1.53
N LYS A 178 -15.91 -9.27 2.78
CA LYS A 178 -15.52 -8.26 3.77
C LYS A 178 -14.24 -7.54 3.34
N TYR A 179 -14.14 -6.28 3.73
CA TYR A 179 -12.96 -5.45 3.49
C TYR A 179 -12.70 -4.53 4.68
N LEU A 180 -11.48 -4.05 4.76
CA LEU A 180 -11.03 -2.98 5.64
C LEU A 180 -10.93 -1.70 4.82
N GLN A 181 -11.47 -0.60 5.35
CA GLN A 181 -11.30 0.73 4.77
C GLN A 181 -10.49 1.58 5.73
N SER A 182 -9.48 2.28 5.21
CA SER A 182 -8.72 3.24 6.01
C SER A 182 -9.48 4.55 6.03
N SER A 183 -9.52 5.24 7.17
CA SER A 183 -10.18 6.55 7.32
C SER A 183 -9.65 7.61 6.34
N ASP A 184 -8.37 7.51 5.96
CA ASP A 184 -7.69 8.45 5.06
C ASP A 184 -7.77 8.10 3.57
N ASN A 185 -8.25 6.90 3.20
CA ASN A 185 -8.18 6.47 1.81
C ASN A 185 -9.40 5.65 1.40
N GLN A 186 -10.01 5.97 0.25
CA GLN A 186 -11.15 5.21 -0.28
C GLN A 186 -10.77 3.80 -0.78
N THR A 187 -9.49 3.44 -0.71
CA THR A 187 -9.02 2.10 -1.07
C THR A 187 -9.54 1.05 -0.10
N ARG A 188 -10.26 0.07 -0.65
CA ARG A 188 -10.75 -1.10 0.07
C ARG A 188 -9.70 -2.21 0.07
N TRP A 189 -9.38 -2.71 1.26
CA TRP A 189 -8.37 -3.73 1.48
C TRP A 189 -9.03 -5.04 1.90
N ILE A 190 -8.70 -6.12 1.23
CA ILE A 190 -9.15 -7.47 1.59
C ILE A 190 -8.00 -8.14 2.31
N THR A 191 -8.26 -8.78 3.44
CA THR A 191 -7.25 -9.60 4.12
C THR A 191 -7.38 -11.06 3.71
N LYS A 192 -6.31 -11.84 3.85
CA LYS A 192 -6.39 -13.30 3.68
C LYS A 192 -7.49 -13.93 4.53
N LYS A 193 -7.65 -13.49 5.79
CA LYS A 193 -8.76 -13.92 6.65
C LYS A 193 -10.14 -13.62 6.04
N ASN A 194 -10.32 -12.48 5.38
CA ASN A 194 -11.59 -12.18 4.69
C ASN A 194 -11.85 -13.14 3.52
N LEU A 195 -10.81 -13.58 2.82
CA LEU A 195 -10.94 -14.60 1.78
C LEU A 195 -11.27 -15.96 2.37
N GLU A 196 -10.57 -16.38 3.42
CA GLU A 196 -10.83 -17.64 4.11
C GLU A 196 -12.25 -17.67 4.68
N ASP A 197 -12.70 -16.61 5.35
CA ASP A 197 -14.09 -16.46 5.83
C ASP A 197 -15.09 -16.55 4.68
N PHE A 198 -14.78 -15.93 3.53
CA PHE A 198 -15.64 -15.98 2.34
C PHE A 198 -15.71 -17.39 1.76
N GLU A 199 -14.57 -18.06 1.56
CA GLU A 199 -14.51 -19.42 1.00
C GLU A 199 -15.13 -20.47 1.94
N ASN A 200 -15.08 -20.24 3.25
CA ASN A 200 -15.74 -21.09 4.25
C ASN A 200 -17.24 -20.88 4.30
N LYS A 201 -17.74 -19.69 3.98
CA LYS A 201 -19.18 -19.38 4.02
C LYS A 201 -19.87 -19.62 2.69
N TYR A 202 -19.20 -19.30 1.59
CA TYR A 202 -19.80 -19.27 0.26
C TYR A 202 -19.10 -20.19 -0.72
N VAL A 203 -19.82 -20.55 -1.77
CA VAL A 203 -19.29 -21.34 -2.87
C VAL A 203 -19.98 -20.99 -4.18
N PHE A 204 -19.19 -20.87 -5.25
CA PHE A 204 -19.72 -20.64 -6.59
C PHE A 204 -20.28 -21.94 -7.15
N LEU A 205 -21.45 -21.84 -7.78
CA LEU A 205 -22.09 -22.95 -8.47
C LEU A 205 -21.18 -23.60 -9.51
N SER A 206 -20.38 -22.80 -10.22
CA SER A 206 -19.43 -23.25 -11.24
C SER A 206 -18.33 -24.18 -10.68
N VAL A 207 -17.94 -23.99 -9.42
CA VAL A 207 -16.96 -24.84 -8.74
C VAL A 207 -17.59 -26.19 -8.41
N ILE A 208 -18.80 -26.17 -7.87
CA ILE A 208 -19.53 -27.39 -7.51
C ILE A 208 -19.91 -28.18 -8.76
N SER A 209 -20.46 -27.52 -9.78
CA SER A 209 -20.90 -28.14 -11.04
C SER A 209 -19.76 -28.89 -11.72
N LYS A 210 -18.55 -28.32 -11.72
CA LYS A 210 -17.34 -28.97 -12.24
C LYS A 210 -16.93 -30.19 -11.41
N ARG A 211 -16.97 -30.10 -10.07
CA ARG A 211 -16.60 -31.23 -9.19
C ARG A 211 -17.54 -32.43 -9.33
N ILE A 212 -18.84 -32.18 -9.44
CA ILE A 212 -19.85 -33.24 -9.53
C ILE A 212 -20.13 -33.71 -10.97
N GLY A 213 -19.62 -33.01 -11.97
CA GLY A 213 -19.83 -33.34 -13.39
C GLY A 213 -21.24 -33.03 -13.93
N ILE A 214 -22.04 -32.21 -13.23
CA ILE A 214 -23.39 -31.81 -13.66
C ILE A 214 -23.31 -30.40 -14.24
N ASN A 215 -24.00 -30.17 -15.37
CA ASN A 215 -24.04 -28.82 -15.95
C ASN A 215 -24.77 -27.82 -15.02
N SER A 216 -24.36 -26.54 -15.07
CA SER A 216 -24.88 -25.52 -14.15
C SER A 216 -26.40 -25.31 -14.25
N ARG A 217 -27.00 -25.46 -15.43
CA ARG A 217 -28.45 -25.25 -15.63
C ARG A 217 -29.26 -26.32 -14.90
N THR A 218 -28.89 -27.59 -15.08
CA THR A 218 -29.50 -28.73 -14.39
C THR A 218 -29.32 -28.60 -12.87
N LEU A 219 -28.13 -28.17 -12.43
CA LEU A 219 -27.86 -27.98 -11.01
C LEU A 219 -28.72 -26.86 -10.39
N ILE A 220 -28.91 -25.75 -11.10
CA ILE A 220 -29.82 -24.67 -10.66
C ILE A 220 -31.25 -25.20 -10.49
N SER A 221 -31.81 -25.87 -11.51
CA SER A 221 -33.17 -26.41 -11.43
C SER A 221 -33.34 -27.40 -10.27
N TYR A 222 -32.32 -28.23 -10.04
CA TYR A 222 -32.29 -29.18 -8.93
C TYR A 222 -32.31 -28.48 -7.57
N LEU A 223 -31.50 -27.43 -7.39
CA LEU A 223 -31.44 -26.66 -6.13
C LEU A 223 -32.75 -25.91 -5.87
N ILE A 224 -33.32 -25.27 -6.90
CA ILE A 224 -34.60 -24.58 -6.80
C ILE A 224 -35.73 -25.55 -6.40
N SER A 225 -35.74 -26.78 -6.92
CA SER A 225 -36.75 -27.78 -6.53
C SER A 225 -36.69 -28.19 -5.05
N ARG A 226 -35.59 -27.86 -4.36
CA ARG A 226 -35.36 -28.09 -2.93
C ARG A 226 -35.38 -26.79 -2.11
N CYS A 227 -35.91 -25.72 -2.71
CA CYS A 227 -35.96 -24.40 -2.10
C CYS A 227 -34.59 -23.85 -1.69
N VAL A 228 -33.53 -24.25 -2.41
CA VAL A 228 -32.18 -23.69 -2.26
C VAL A 228 -31.93 -22.72 -3.40
N TYR A 229 -31.67 -21.47 -3.04
CA TYR A 229 -31.56 -20.36 -3.97
C TYR A 229 -30.18 -19.71 -3.87
N PRO A 230 -29.67 -19.10 -4.97
CA PRO A 230 -28.46 -18.31 -4.87
C PRO A 230 -28.70 -17.08 -4.01
N VAL A 231 -27.63 -16.53 -3.42
CA VAL A 231 -27.71 -15.39 -2.48
C VAL A 231 -28.30 -14.12 -3.11
N ASP A 232 -28.32 -14.05 -4.44
CA ASP A 232 -28.85 -12.95 -5.24
C ASP A 232 -30.30 -13.17 -5.72
N TYR A 233 -30.98 -14.25 -5.29
CA TYR A 233 -32.30 -14.63 -5.84
C TYR A 233 -33.39 -13.55 -5.63
N GLU A 234 -33.50 -13.01 -4.42
CA GLU A 234 -34.51 -11.98 -4.07
C GLU A 234 -33.89 -10.59 -3.94
N LYS A 235 -32.79 -10.33 -4.65
CA LYS A 235 -32.08 -9.06 -4.58
C LYS A 235 -32.35 -8.22 -5.82
N ASP A 236 -32.32 -6.90 -5.66
CA ASP A 236 -32.44 -5.92 -6.74
C ASP A 236 -31.23 -5.94 -7.71
N PHE A 237 -30.22 -6.78 -7.42
CA PHE A 237 -29.07 -7.01 -8.27
C PHE A 237 -28.89 -8.50 -8.54
N GLN A 238 -28.17 -8.82 -9.61
CA GLN A 238 -27.73 -10.18 -9.92
C GLN A 238 -26.20 -10.22 -10.00
N LEU A 239 -25.61 -11.24 -9.38
CA LEU A 239 -24.17 -11.51 -9.49
C LEU A 239 -23.88 -12.15 -10.85
N ARG A 240 -22.71 -11.85 -11.41
CA ARG A 240 -22.25 -12.48 -12.67
C ARG A 240 -22.14 -14.00 -12.60
N GLN A 241 -21.93 -14.54 -11.40
CA GLN A 241 -21.91 -15.98 -11.15
C GLN A 241 -22.81 -16.30 -9.97
N LYS A 242 -23.49 -17.45 -10.05
CA LYS A 242 -24.35 -17.93 -8.97
C LYS A 242 -23.53 -18.35 -7.76
N LEU A 243 -23.73 -17.64 -6.66
CA LEU A 243 -23.09 -17.84 -5.37
C LEU A 243 -24.13 -18.40 -4.40
N TYR A 244 -23.75 -19.40 -3.62
CA TYR A 244 -24.60 -20.04 -2.63
C TYR A 244 -23.90 -20.04 -1.26
N GLU A 245 -24.67 -20.02 -0.17
CA GLU A 245 -24.12 -20.30 1.15
C GLU A 245 -23.88 -21.81 1.29
N ARG A 246 -22.72 -22.21 1.80
CA ARG A 246 -22.38 -23.63 1.96
C ARG A 246 -23.33 -24.35 2.90
N LYS A 247 -23.77 -23.67 3.97
CA LYS A 247 -24.80 -24.13 4.91
C LYS A 247 -26.06 -24.63 4.20
N ASP A 248 -26.53 -23.90 3.19
CA ASP A 248 -27.77 -24.26 2.48
C ASP A 248 -27.58 -25.51 1.59
N LEU A 249 -26.33 -25.87 1.30
CA LEU A 249 -25.95 -27.01 0.48
C LEU A 249 -25.60 -28.25 1.31
N GLU A 250 -25.36 -28.12 2.61
CA GLU A 250 -24.96 -29.24 3.49
C GLU A 250 -26.00 -30.37 3.52
N ASN A 251 -27.29 -30.04 3.43
CA ASN A 251 -28.39 -31.01 3.47
C ASN A 251 -28.72 -31.61 2.10
N ILE A 252 -27.91 -31.32 1.08
CA ILE A 252 -28.16 -31.77 -0.29
C ILE A 252 -27.28 -32.99 -0.58
N LEU A 253 -27.92 -34.16 -0.70
CA LEU A 253 -27.28 -35.46 -0.89
C LEU A 253 -26.21 -35.51 -1.98
N ILE A 254 -26.42 -34.82 -3.12
CA ILE A 254 -25.48 -34.83 -4.25
C ILE A 254 -24.16 -34.10 -3.96
N PHE A 255 -24.05 -33.39 -2.84
CA PHE A 255 -22.84 -32.68 -2.44
C PHE A 255 -22.08 -33.35 -1.29
N TYR A 256 -22.55 -34.49 -0.80
CA TYR A 256 -21.89 -35.23 0.28
C TYR A 256 -20.46 -35.62 -0.16
N GLY A 257 -19.45 -35.09 0.53
CA GLY A 257 -18.03 -35.28 0.20
C GLY A 257 -17.40 -34.28 -0.77
N PHE A 258 -18.15 -33.28 -1.27
CA PHE A 258 -17.64 -32.29 -2.24
C PHE A 258 -17.57 -30.84 -1.72
N LEU A 259 -18.22 -30.55 -0.59
CA LEU A 259 -18.23 -29.25 0.08
C LEU A 259 -17.01 -29.09 0.99
#